data_AF-X0QGS5-F1
#
_entry.id   AF-X0QGS5-F1
#
_cell.length_a   1.000
_cell.length_b   1.000
_cell.length_c   1.000
_cell.angle_alpha   90.00
_cell.angle_beta   90.00
_cell.angle_gamma   90.00
#
_symmetry.space_group_name_H-M   'P 1'
#
loop_
_entity.id
_entity.type
_entity.pdbx_description
1 polymer ?
#
loop_
_entity_poly.entity_id
_entity_poly.type
_entity_poly.pdbx_seq_one_letter_code
_entity_poly.pdbx_strand_id
1 'polypeptide(L)'
;MNIDDMEGLDEETRKEIEGLQKVTREKDGGDTFAKAQFNIGSVYHENNKLENALKAWNKIKRSDNPELYAQLRLDIGVMFKQGNDDERALIEWIKVKHADSSVAYAYAQFYTGRVLYNLNKTLESMKAYKNIKREDSLELFIEAQFRIAEILLLEGDPKGAISSWSNIERSDDQAAYAKAQFSIGSILLERKIDKELALIAWNNIKKTDDPKIFADAQFGIGYELDNKKDIDGALKHCLRFCVQIIQKFMRKRNLI
;
A
#
# COMPACT_ATOMS: atom_id res chain seq x y z
N MET A 1 13.77 33.27 -15.23
CA MET A 1 14.82 32.35 -14.74
C MET A 1 16.11 33.07 -15.03
N ASN A 2 17.00 33.22 -14.04
CA ASN A 2 18.22 34.00 -14.23
C ASN A 2 19.27 33.15 -14.97
N ILE A 3 20.21 33.79 -15.66
CA ILE A 3 21.33 33.12 -16.35
C ILE A 3 22.07 32.17 -15.38
N ASP A 4 22.16 32.55 -14.10
CA ASP A 4 22.78 31.79 -13.02
C ASP A 4 22.13 30.41 -12.77
N ASP A 5 20.83 30.25 -13.08
CA ASP A 5 20.12 28.98 -12.85
C ASP A 5 20.69 27.83 -13.71
N MET A 6 21.35 28.14 -14.84
CA MET A 6 21.95 27.19 -15.78
C MET A 6 23.46 27.01 -15.61
N GLU A 7 24.08 27.63 -14.61
CA GLU A 7 25.53 27.51 -14.36
C GLU A 7 25.94 26.05 -14.14
N GLY A 8 27.02 25.60 -14.78
CA GLY A 8 27.52 24.21 -14.63
C GLY A 8 26.77 23.15 -15.47
N LEU A 9 25.78 23.54 -16.28
CA LEU A 9 25.19 22.69 -17.30
C LEU A 9 26.00 22.74 -18.59
N ASP A 10 26.05 21.63 -19.33
CA ASP A 10 26.63 21.59 -20.66
C ASP A 10 25.76 22.34 -21.69
N GLU A 11 26.35 22.61 -22.85
CA GLU A 11 25.72 23.41 -23.89
C GLU A 11 24.46 22.78 -24.49
N GLU A 12 24.40 21.45 -24.59
CA GLU A 12 23.23 20.74 -25.13
C GLU A 12 22.06 20.84 -24.15
N THR A 13 22.32 20.60 -22.88
CA THR A 13 21.33 20.74 -21.80
C THR A 13 20.79 22.16 -21.71
N ARG A 14 21.65 23.19 -21.85
CA ARG A 14 21.20 24.59 -21.86
C ARG A 14 20.26 24.87 -23.04
N LYS A 15 20.62 24.43 -24.24
CA LYS A 15 19.79 24.60 -25.44
C LYS A 15 18.45 23.88 -25.32
N GLU A 16 18.42 22.69 -24.73
CA GLU A 16 17.18 21.98 -24.45
C GLU A 16 16.27 22.79 -23.53
N ILE A 17 16.79 23.26 -22.39
CA ILE A 17 16.05 24.07 -21.43
C ILE A 17 15.54 25.36 -22.11
N GLU A 18 16.38 26.07 -22.86
CA GLU A 18 15.99 27.27 -23.60
C GLU A 18 14.88 26.99 -24.63
N GLY A 19 14.94 25.84 -25.31
CA GLY A 19 13.90 25.37 -26.21
C GLY A 19 12.56 25.18 -25.49
N LEU A 20 12.57 24.47 -24.36
CA LEU A 20 11.38 24.22 -23.55
C LEU A 20 10.84 25.49 -22.89
N GLN A 21 11.70 26.46 -22.54
CA GLN A 21 11.30 27.74 -21.95
C GLN A 21 10.48 28.63 -22.90
N LYS A 22 10.55 28.39 -24.21
CA LYS A 22 9.74 29.10 -25.20
C LYS A 22 8.28 28.68 -25.18
N VAL A 23 7.95 27.54 -24.57
CA VAL A 23 6.58 27.06 -24.39
C VAL A 23 5.91 27.91 -23.31
N THR A 24 4.81 28.57 -23.66
CA THR A 24 4.02 29.37 -22.70
C THR A 24 2.61 28.83 -22.57
N ARG A 25 2.02 29.05 -21.39
CA ARG A 25 0.66 28.61 -21.11
C ARG A 25 -0.36 29.27 -22.05
N GLU A 26 -0.15 30.55 -22.36
CA GLU A 26 -1.06 31.36 -23.18
C GLU A 26 -1.03 30.95 -24.66
N LYS A 27 0.15 30.58 -25.17
CA LYS A 27 0.33 30.28 -26.59
C LYS A 27 0.10 28.80 -26.90
N ASP A 28 0.61 27.91 -26.06
CA ASP A 28 0.72 26.48 -26.37
C ASP A 28 -0.27 25.62 -25.55
N GLY A 29 -1.02 26.25 -24.65
CA GLY A 29 -2.01 25.61 -23.78
C GLY A 29 -1.41 25.04 -22.49
N GLY A 30 -2.29 24.82 -21.51
CA GLY A 30 -1.91 24.32 -20.18
C GLY A 30 -1.16 23.00 -20.22
N ASP A 31 -1.70 22.00 -20.95
CA ASP A 31 -1.11 20.65 -21.01
C ASP A 31 0.33 20.66 -21.59
N THR A 32 0.53 21.35 -22.71
CA THR A 32 1.85 21.49 -23.35
C THR A 32 2.83 22.22 -22.43
N PHE A 33 2.37 23.31 -21.80
CA PHE A 33 3.18 24.04 -20.82
C PHE A 33 3.56 23.18 -19.62
N ALA A 34 2.63 22.37 -19.09
CA ALA A 34 2.89 21.48 -17.97
C ALA A 34 3.97 20.45 -18.31
N LYS A 35 3.88 19.81 -19.48
CA LYS A 35 4.89 18.86 -19.98
C LYS A 35 6.25 19.52 -20.15
N ALA A 36 6.30 20.74 -20.71
CA ALA A 36 7.55 21.48 -20.85
C ALA A 36 8.18 21.79 -19.49
N GLN A 37 7.40 22.26 -18.51
CA GLN A 37 7.94 22.51 -17.16
C GLN A 37 8.33 21.22 -16.43
N PHE A 38 7.63 20.10 -16.69
CA PHE A 38 7.99 18.79 -16.17
C PHE A 38 9.37 18.38 -16.66
N ASN A 39 9.60 18.45 -17.98
CA ASN A 39 10.88 18.12 -18.60
C ASN A 39 12.01 19.04 -18.13
N ILE A 40 11.78 20.36 -18.07
CA ILE A 40 12.78 21.30 -17.52
C ILE A 40 13.16 20.88 -16.09
N GLY A 41 12.17 20.51 -15.26
CA GLY A 41 12.45 20.09 -13.90
C GLY A 41 13.24 18.78 -13.83
N SER A 42 12.90 17.79 -14.67
CA SER A 42 13.61 16.52 -14.76
C SER A 42 15.07 16.71 -15.17
N VAL A 43 15.33 17.53 -16.19
CA VAL A 43 16.69 17.87 -16.64
C VAL A 43 17.51 18.50 -15.51
N TYR A 44 16.93 19.43 -14.76
CA TYR A 44 17.61 20.00 -13.59
C TYR A 44 17.87 18.97 -12.50
N HIS A 45 16.92 18.07 -12.23
CA HIS A 45 17.06 17.03 -11.22
C HIS A 45 18.16 16.03 -11.57
N GLU A 46 18.23 15.57 -12.82
CA GLU A 46 19.27 14.69 -13.35
C GLU A 46 20.67 15.31 -13.23
N ASN A 47 20.75 16.64 -13.32
CA ASN A 47 21.98 17.41 -13.11
C ASN A 47 22.20 17.83 -11.64
N ASN A 48 21.56 17.15 -10.68
CA ASN A 48 21.67 17.39 -9.23
C ASN A 48 21.31 18.83 -8.79
N LYS A 49 20.49 19.54 -9.57
CA LYS A 49 20.01 20.90 -9.28
C LYS A 49 18.57 20.89 -8.77
N LEU A 50 18.37 20.31 -7.60
CA LEU A 50 17.04 20.08 -7.01
C LEU A 50 16.19 21.36 -6.88
N GLU A 51 16.78 22.47 -6.43
CA GLU A 51 16.03 23.73 -6.27
C GLU A 51 15.53 24.28 -7.61
N ASN A 52 16.31 24.12 -8.68
CA ASN A 52 15.91 24.50 -10.02
C ASN A 52 14.81 23.58 -10.57
N ALA A 53 14.90 22.28 -10.27
CA ALA A 53 13.86 21.32 -10.60
C ALA A 53 12.52 21.69 -9.92
N LEU A 54 12.55 21.93 -8.62
CA LEU A 54 11.38 22.36 -7.84
C LEU A 54 10.81 23.69 -8.35
N LYS A 55 11.65 24.67 -8.71
CA LYS A 55 11.20 25.93 -9.34
C LYS A 55 10.43 25.68 -10.64
N ALA A 56 10.87 24.75 -11.48
CA ALA A 56 10.19 24.42 -12.73
C ALA A 56 8.88 23.66 -12.48
N TRP A 57 8.94 22.58 -11.73
CA TRP A 57 7.78 21.76 -11.37
C TRP A 57 6.68 22.55 -10.64
N ASN A 58 7.04 23.50 -9.77
CA ASN A 58 6.06 24.34 -9.07
C ASN A 58 5.31 25.34 -9.95
N LYS A 59 5.73 25.55 -11.21
CA LYS A 59 4.96 26.36 -12.17
C LYS A 59 3.76 25.62 -12.76
N ILE A 60 3.74 24.29 -12.66
CA ILE A 60 2.64 23.45 -13.13
C ILE A 60 1.45 23.63 -12.20
N LYS A 61 0.33 24.06 -12.77
CA LYS A 61 -0.94 24.20 -12.04
C LYS A 61 -1.79 22.95 -12.27
N ARG A 62 -2.62 22.63 -11.29
CA ARG A 62 -3.64 21.57 -11.40
C ARG A 62 -4.53 21.73 -12.64
N SER A 63 -4.86 22.97 -13.02
CA SER A 63 -5.67 23.27 -14.21
C SER A 63 -4.95 23.06 -15.54
N ASP A 64 -3.62 22.95 -15.53
CA ASP A 64 -2.82 22.80 -16.75
C ASP A 64 -2.93 21.35 -17.27
N ASN A 65 -2.73 20.39 -16.37
CA ASN A 65 -3.01 18.96 -16.56
C ASN A 65 -3.21 18.31 -15.17
N PRO A 66 -4.45 17.93 -14.79
CA PRO A 66 -4.72 17.37 -13.47
C PRO A 66 -3.97 16.08 -13.15
N GLU A 67 -3.94 15.13 -14.10
CA GLU A 67 -3.28 13.82 -13.92
C GLU A 67 -1.77 13.99 -13.73
N LEU A 68 -1.11 14.75 -14.61
CA LEU A 68 0.33 15.03 -14.50
C LEU A 68 0.64 15.78 -13.21
N TYR A 69 -0.20 16.75 -12.82
CA TYR A 69 -0.04 17.46 -11.56
C TYR A 69 -0.13 16.51 -10.36
N ALA A 70 -1.12 15.62 -10.33
CA ALA A 70 -1.29 14.65 -9.26
C ALA A 70 -0.09 13.70 -9.14
N GLN A 71 0.35 13.13 -10.27
CA GLN A 71 1.51 12.24 -10.31
C GLN A 71 2.80 12.97 -9.87
N LEU A 72 3.03 14.18 -10.36
CA LEU A 72 4.20 14.96 -9.98
C LEU A 72 4.22 15.29 -8.48
N ARG A 73 3.08 15.64 -7.88
CA ARG A 73 2.99 15.90 -6.44
C ARG A 73 3.22 14.64 -5.62
N LEU A 74 2.76 13.48 -6.10
CA LEU A 74 3.10 12.19 -5.50
C LEU A 74 4.62 11.96 -5.51
N ASP A 75 5.26 12.13 -6.67
CA ASP A 75 6.69 11.84 -6.87
C ASP A 75 7.60 12.78 -6.07
N ILE A 76 7.30 14.09 -6.06
CA ILE A 76 8.04 15.06 -5.23
C ILE A 76 7.90 14.69 -3.75
N GLY A 77 6.72 14.27 -3.30
CA GLY A 77 6.53 13.82 -1.92
C GLY A 77 7.35 12.56 -1.58
N VAL A 78 7.42 11.59 -2.50
CA VAL A 78 8.27 10.39 -2.34
C VAL A 78 9.75 10.77 -2.28
N MET A 79 10.20 11.70 -3.13
CA MET A 79 11.57 12.21 -3.11
C MET A 79 11.91 12.89 -1.77
N PHE A 80 11.06 13.75 -1.23
CA PHE A 80 11.27 14.33 0.10
C PHE A 80 11.32 13.27 1.19
N LYS A 81 10.44 12.25 1.11
CA LYS A 81 10.47 11.15 2.07
C LYS A 81 11.79 10.36 2.02
N GLN A 82 12.32 10.09 0.84
CA GLN A 82 13.64 9.44 0.67
C GLN A 82 14.77 10.30 1.25
N GLY A 83 14.63 11.63 1.21
CA GLY A 83 15.50 12.58 1.90
C GLY A 83 15.25 12.73 3.40
N ASN A 84 14.37 11.91 4.01
CA ASN A 84 13.93 11.98 5.41
C ASN A 84 13.21 13.30 5.79
N ASP A 85 12.62 14.00 4.81
CA ASP A 85 11.80 15.19 5.05
C ASP A 85 10.31 14.84 5.00
N ASP A 86 9.83 14.28 6.11
CA ASP A 86 8.43 13.85 6.26
C ASP A 86 7.45 15.02 6.16
N GLU A 87 7.84 16.22 6.61
CA GLU A 87 6.99 17.41 6.58
C GLU A 87 6.70 17.85 5.15
N ARG A 88 7.75 18.01 4.33
CA ARG A 88 7.57 18.38 2.92
C ARG A 88 6.88 17.26 2.13
N ALA A 89 7.15 16.00 2.45
CA ALA A 89 6.44 14.88 1.83
C ALA A 89 4.93 14.96 2.03
N LEU A 90 4.48 15.19 3.27
CA LEU A 90 3.06 15.35 3.61
C LEU A 90 2.43 16.57 2.92
N ILE A 91 3.16 17.69 2.82
CA ILE A 91 2.71 18.92 2.12
C ILE A 91 2.48 18.66 0.62
N GLU A 92 3.26 17.80 -0.01
CA GLU A 92 3.05 17.46 -1.42
C GLU A 92 1.89 16.47 -1.60
N TRP A 93 1.83 15.41 -0.79
CA TRP A 93 0.77 14.40 -0.90
C TRP A 93 -0.63 14.95 -0.61
N ILE A 94 -0.80 15.94 0.28
CA ILE A 94 -2.11 16.57 0.53
C ILE A 94 -2.66 17.36 -0.68
N LYS A 95 -1.78 17.75 -1.62
CA LYS A 95 -2.17 18.43 -2.86
C LYS A 95 -2.79 17.48 -3.87
N VAL A 96 -2.51 16.18 -3.78
CA VAL A 96 -3.07 15.15 -4.67
C VAL A 96 -4.56 14.95 -4.36
N LYS A 97 -5.42 15.03 -5.39
CA LYS A 97 -6.87 14.83 -5.24
C LYS A 97 -7.31 13.60 -6.03
N HIS A 98 -8.23 12.83 -5.45
CA HIS A 98 -8.83 11.65 -6.08
C HIS A 98 -9.40 11.94 -7.47
N ALA A 99 -10.04 13.10 -7.65
CA ALA A 99 -10.62 13.52 -8.93
C ALA A 99 -9.58 13.84 -10.03
N ASP A 100 -8.31 14.04 -9.66
CA ASP A 100 -7.24 14.32 -10.62
C ASP A 100 -6.55 13.05 -11.11
N SER A 101 -6.39 12.08 -10.20
CA SER A 101 -5.87 10.73 -10.46
C SER A 101 -6.20 9.87 -9.25
N SER A 102 -7.07 8.88 -9.42
CA SER A 102 -7.45 7.98 -8.32
C SER A 102 -6.27 7.11 -7.87
N VAL A 103 -5.46 6.66 -8.83
CA VAL A 103 -4.26 5.84 -8.57
C VAL A 103 -3.22 6.65 -7.80
N ALA A 104 -2.84 7.84 -8.27
CA ALA A 104 -1.86 8.67 -7.55
C ALA A 104 -2.37 9.08 -6.16
N TYR A 105 -3.67 9.33 -6.03
CA TYR A 105 -4.30 9.59 -4.74
C TYR A 105 -4.18 8.40 -3.77
N ALA A 106 -4.44 7.17 -4.22
CA ALA A 106 -4.30 5.98 -3.39
C ALA A 106 -2.87 5.82 -2.86
N TYR A 107 -1.85 6.01 -3.71
CA TYR A 107 -0.45 5.99 -3.27
C TYR A 107 -0.13 7.13 -2.28
N ALA A 108 -0.58 8.36 -2.57
CA ALA A 108 -0.37 9.50 -1.68
C ALA A 108 -1.01 9.28 -0.30
N GLN A 109 -2.22 8.72 -0.24
CA GLN A 109 -2.89 8.34 1.01
C GLN A 109 -2.15 7.22 1.73
N PHE A 110 -1.65 6.22 1.01
CA PHE A 110 -0.89 5.12 1.60
C PHE A 110 0.40 5.60 2.26
N TYR A 111 1.19 6.42 1.55
CA TYR A 111 2.42 6.97 2.11
C TYR A 111 2.15 7.94 3.27
N THR A 112 1.11 8.76 3.15
CA THR A 112 0.64 9.63 4.24
C THR A 112 0.32 8.80 5.49
N GLY A 113 -0.45 7.71 5.32
CA GLY A 113 -0.79 6.79 6.41
C GLY A 113 0.44 6.19 7.09
N ARG A 114 1.47 5.80 6.32
CA ARG A 114 2.73 5.25 6.85
C ARG A 114 3.53 6.27 7.65
N VAL A 115 3.69 7.48 7.13
CA VAL A 115 4.42 8.55 7.83
C VAL A 115 3.71 8.93 9.11
N LEU A 116 2.40 9.13 9.07
CA LEU A 116 1.61 9.49 10.26
C LEU A 116 1.67 8.41 11.34
N TYR A 117 1.63 7.13 10.95
CA TYR A 117 1.80 6.02 11.89
C TYR A 117 3.16 6.07 12.60
N ASN A 118 4.25 6.27 11.86
CA ASN A 118 5.59 6.39 12.42
C ASN A 118 5.74 7.61 13.36
N LEU A 119 4.95 8.66 13.14
CA LEU A 119 4.85 9.83 14.00
C LEU A 119 3.89 9.64 15.19
N ASN A 120 3.38 8.43 15.42
CA ASN A 120 2.37 8.09 16.43
C ASN A 120 1.03 8.87 16.30
N LYS A 121 0.71 9.33 15.08
CA LYS A 121 -0.58 9.97 14.74
C LYS A 121 -1.54 8.92 14.19
N THR A 122 -1.95 8.00 15.05
CA THR A 122 -2.69 6.77 14.67
C THR A 122 -4.05 7.07 14.05
N LEU A 123 -4.80 8.03 14.59
CA LEU A 123 -6.12 8.42 14.07
C LEU A 123 -6.04 8.97 12.64
N GLU A 124 -5.11 9.89 12.39
CA GLU A 124 -4.89 10.47 11.07
C GLU A 124 -4.32 9.45 10.09
N SER A 125 -3.44 8.55 10.56
CA SER A 125 -2.94 7.43 9.76
C SER A 125 -4.08 6.52 9.29
N MET A 126 -4.95 6.08 10.21
CA MET A 126 -6.13 5.29 9.86
C MET A 126 -7.05 6.02 8.90
N LYS A 127 -7.25 7.33 9.08
CA LYS A 127 -8.06 8.14 8.16
C LYS A 127 -7.48 8.14 6.75
N ALA A 128 -6.16 8.25 6.62
CA ALA A 128 -5.48 8.19 5.33
C ALA A 128 -5.66 6.81 4.68
N TYR A 129 -5.42 5.72 5.41
CA TYR A 129 -5.63 4.37 4.91
C TYR A 129 -7.09 4.11 4.49
N LYS A 130 -8.08 4.62 5.24
CA LYS A 130 -9.51 4.50 4.92
C LYS A 130 -9.93 5.23 3.65
N ASN A 131 -9.16 6.22 3.20
CA ASN A 131 -9.45 6.93 1.95
C ASN A 131 -9.07 6.12 0.69
N ILE A 132 -8.30 5.04 0.84
CA ILE A 132 -7.91 4.17 -0.27
C ILE A 132 -9.08 3.26 -0.60
N LYS A 133 -9.58 3.34 -1.83
CA LYS A 133 -10.67 2.50 -2.30
C LYS A 133 -10.14 1.28 -3.04
N ARG A 134 -10.94 0.21 -3.01
CA ARG A 134 -10.61 -1.06 -3.66
C ARG A 134 -10.38 -0.89 -5.17
N GLU A 135 -11.20 -0.08 -5.82
CA GLU A 135 -11.16 0.21 -7.25
C GLU A 135 -9.99 1.14 -7.67
N ASP A 136 -9.39 1.88 -6.73
CA ASP A 136 -8.28 2.79 -7.03
C ASP A 136 -6.95 2.02 -7.08
N SER A 137 -6.76 1.08 -6.15
CA SER A 137 -5.65 0.12 -6.14
C SER A 137 -5.96 -1.03 -5.19
N LEU A 138 -6.20 -2.21 -5.76
CA LEU A 138 -6.53 -3.41 -4.97
C LEU A 138 -5.41 -3.78 -3.99
N GLU A 139 -4.16 -3.70 -4.44
CA GLU A 139 -2.97 -3.99 -3.64
C GLU A 139 -2.89 -3.05 -2.41
N LEU A 140 -3.00 -1.74 -2.63
CA LEU A 140 -2.92 -0.76 -1.56
C LEU A 140 -4.13 -0.84 -0.63
N PHE A 141 -5.31 -1.15 -1.16
CA PHE A 141 -6.50 -1.36 -0.35
C PHE A 141 -6.32 -2.52 0.63
N ILE A 142 -5.83 -3.67 0.16
CA ILE A 142 -5.57 -4.85 1.01
C ILE A 142 -4.56 -4.50 2.10
N GLU A 143 -3.43 -3.89 1.74
CA GLU A 143 -2.40 -3.50 2.70
C GLU A 143 -2.95 -2.46 3.71
N ALA A 144 -3.76 -1.51 3.25
CA ALA A 144 -4.43 -0.55 4.11
C ALA A 144 -5.37 -1.22 5.13
N GLN A 145 -6.13 -2.25 4.73
CA GLN A 145 -6.96 -3.01 5.68
C GLN A 145 -6.12 -3.70 6.76
N PHE A 146 -4.97 -4.27 6.40
CA PHE A 146 -4.04 -4.85 7.38
C PHE A 146 -3.48 -3.78 8.33
N ARG A 147 -3.07 -2.61 7.82
CA ARG A 147 -2.55 -1.50 8.63
C ARG A 147 -3.60 -0.96 9.60
N ILE A 148 -4.84 -0.78 9.14
CA ILE A 148 -5.95 -0.32 9.98
C ILE A 148 -6.20 -1.33 11.09
N ALA A 149 -6.23 -2.63 10.78
CA ALA A 149 -6.42 -3.66 11.79
C ALA A 149 -5.30 -3.70 12.83
N GLU A 150 -4.04 -3.54 12.41
CA GLU A 150 -2.89 -3.45 13.31
C GLU A 150 -3.04 -2.27 14.29
N ILE A 151 -3.36 -1.07 13.79
CA ILE A 151 -3.57 0.11 14.62
C ILE A 151 -4.73 -0.11 15.61
N LEU A 152 -5.86 -0.64 15.14
CA LEU A 152 -7.02 -0.91 15.99
C LEU A 152 -6.70 -1.90 17.12
N LEU A 153 -5.88 -2.92 16.86
CA LEU A 153 -5.42 -3.83 17.92
C LEU A 153 -4.55 -3.14 18.97
N LEU A 154 -3.66 -2.24 18.55
CA LEU A 154 -2.84 -1.45 19.46
C LEU A 154 -3.70 -0.52 20.34
N GLU A 155 -4.78 0.01 19.77
CA GLU A 155 -5.77 0.84 20.48
C GLU A 155 -6.76 0.02 21.30
N GLY A 156 -6.67 -1.32 21.29
CA GLY A 156 -7.53 -2.21 22.07
C GLY A 156 -8.92 -2.44 21.48
N ASP A 157 -9.11 -2.22 20.17
CA ASP A 157 -10.33 -2.52 19.42
C ASP A 157 -10.17 -3.74 18.50
N PRO A 158 -10.23 -4.97 19.05
CA PRO A 158 -10.15 -6.19 18.23
C PRO A 158 -11.36 -6.37 17.31
N LYS A 159 -12.53 -5.79 17.63
CA LYS A 159 -13.72 -5.90 16.76
C LYS A 159 -13.55 -5.07 15.50
N GLY A 160 -13.03 -3.85 15.63
CA GLY A 160 -12.66 -3.01 14.49
C GLY A 160 -11.57 -3.66 13.62
N ALA A 161 -10.58 -4.31 14.24
CA ALA A 161 -9.55 -5.03 13.50
C ALA A 161 -10.13 -6.20 12.67
N ILE A 162 -11.01 -7.01 13.28
CA ILE A 162 -11.74 -8.09 12.60
C ILE A 162 -12.56 -7.54 11.43
N SER A 163 -13.26 -6.43 11.63
CA SER A 163 -14.04 -5.76 10.57
C SER A 163 -13.15 -5.35 9.39
N SER A 164 -11.97 -4.79 9.67
CA SER A 164 -11.02 -4.36 8.63
C SER A 164 -10.49 -5.53 7.81
N TRP A 165 -10.06 -6.62 8.46
CA TRP A 165 -9.65 -7.84 7.74
C TRP A 165 -10.79 -8.50 6.97
N SER A 166 -12.03 -8.40 7.46
CA SER A 166 -13.21 -8.96 6.79
C SER A 166 -13.54 -8.26 5.47
N ASN A 167 -13.01 -7.05 5.23
CA ASN A 167 -13.14 -6.34 3.96
C ASN A 167 -12.27 -6.93 2.84
N ILE A 168 -11.37 -7.87 3.13
CA ILE A 168 -10.55 -8.56 2.13
C ILE A 168 -11.31 -9.80 1.66
N GLU A 169 -11.63 -9.86 0.38
CA GLU A 169 -12.34 -11.00 -0.20
C GLU A 169 -11.38 -12.02 -0.79
N ARG A 170 -11.79 -13.29 -0.83
CA ARG A 170 -10.99 -14.35 -1.44
C ARG A 170 -10.72 -14.13 -2.93
N SER A 171 -11.61 -13.41 -3.62
CA SER A 171 -11.45 -12.99 -5.02
C SER A 171 -10.41 -11.91 -5.23
N ASP A 172 -10.10 -11.12 -4.20
CA ASP A 172 -9.13 -10.02 -4.30
C ASP A 172 -7.71 -10.58 -4.40
N ASP A 173 -7.33 -11.37 -3.41
CA ASP A 173 -6.06 -12.08 -3.34
C ASP A 173 -6.23 -13.25 -2.37
N GLN A 174 -5.97 -14.47 -2.85
CA GLN A 174 -6.22 -15.67 -2.04
C GLN A 174 -5.28 -15.76 -0.83
N ALA A 175 -4.02 -15.34 -0.97
CA ALA A 175 -3.03 -15.40 0.10
C ALA A 175 -3.33 -14.34 1.18
N ALA A 176 -3.67 -13.12 0.77
CA ALA A 176 -4.10 -12.05 1.67
C ALA A 176 -5.38 -12.42 2.40
N TYR A 177 -6.35 -13.03 1.70
CA TYR A 177 -7.57 -13.55 2.32
C TYR A 177 -7.27 -14.63 3.37
N ALA A 178 -6.40 -15.60 3.05
CA ALA A 178 -5.99 -16.62 4.00
C ALA A 178 -5.35 -16.01 5.25
N LYS A 179 -4.45 -15.03 5.07
CA LYS A 179 -3.82 -14.28 6.16
C LYS A 179 -4.85 -13.52 6.99
N ALA A 180 -5.81 -12.85 6.35
CA ALA A 180 -6.88 -12.11 7.03
C ALA A 180 -7.75 -13.04 7.87
N GLN A 181 -8.23 -14.15 7.31
CA GLN A 181 -9.02 -15.16 8.02
C GLN A 181 -8.24 -15.79 9.18
N PHE A 182 -6.94 -16.05 9.00
CA PHE A 182 -6.10 -16.57 10.06
C PHE A 182 -5.99 -15.59 11.23
N SER A 183 -5.72 -14.30 10.93
CA SER A 183 -5.68 -13.24 11.93
C SER A 183 -7.01 -13.05 12.67
N ILE A 184 -8.13 -13.11 11.95
CA ILE A 184 -9.48 -13.05 12.54
C ILE A 184 -9.66 -14.19 13.55
N GLY A 185 -9.38 -15.43 13.16
CA GLY A 185 -9.55 -16.58 14.05
C GLY A 185 -8.65 -16.51 15.28
N SER A 186 -7.40 -16.09 15.10
CA SER A 186 -6.43 -15.92 16.19
C SER A 186 -6.89 -14.88 17.21
N ILE A 187 -7.31 -13.69 16.77
CA ILE A 187 -7.75 -12.61 17.66
C ILE A 187 -9.05 -12.97 18.38
N LEU A 188 -10.00 -13.62 17.69
CA LEU A 188 -11.25 -14.06 18.29
C LEU A 188 -11.01 -15.02 19.47
N LEU A 189 -10.03 -15.91 19.36
CA LEU A 189 -9.65 -16.84 20.44
C LEU A 189 -8.82 -16.17 21.53
N GLU A 190 -7.74 -15.47 21.16
CA GLU A 190 -6.83 -14.81 22.10
C GLU A 190 -7.59 -13.86 23.04
N ARG A 191 -8.51 -13.07 22.47
CA ARG A 191 -9.33 -12.11 23.20
C ARG A 191 -10.62 -12.70 23.74
N LYS A 192 -10.84 -14.01 23.59
CA LYS A 192 -12.03 -14.75 24.06
C LYS A 192 -13.34 -14.10 23.61
N ILE A 193 -13.36 -13.56 22.38
CA ILE A 193 -14.52 -12.84 21.84
C ILE A 193 -15.57 -13.85 21.39
N ASP A 194 -15.21 -14.73 20.48
CA ASP A 194 -16.11 -15.76 19.95
C ASP A 194 -15.30 -16.93 19.38
N LYS A 195 -15.29 -18.03 20.12
CA LYS A 195 -14.55 -19.25 19.73
C LYS A 195 -15.16 -19.91 18.48
N GLU A 196 -16.46 -19.86 18.29
CA GLU A 196 -17.10 -20.53 17.15
C GLU A 196 -16.80 -19.79 15.85
N LEU A 197 -16.89 -18.46 15.87
CA LEU A 197 -16.47 -17.63 14.74
C LEU A 197 -14.99 -17.80 14.42
N ALA A 198 -14.14 -18.04 15.42
CA ALA A 198 -12.73 -18.31 15.18
C ALA A 198 -12.49 -19.59 14.37
N LEU A 199 -13.18 -20.67 14.77
CA LEU A 199 -13.12 -21.94 14.05
C LEU A 199 -13.67 -21.81 12.63
N ILE A 200 -14.74 -21.02 12.44
CA ILE A 200 -15.29 -20.73 11.11
C ILE A 200 -14.24 -20.00 10.25
N ALA A 201 -13.61 -18.94 10.78
CA ALA A 201 -12.60 -18.17 10.05
C ALA A 201 -11.42 -19.06 9.61
N TRP A 202 -10.87 -19.86 10.52
CA TRP A 202 -9.79 -20.81 10.19
C TRP A 202 -10.23 -21.90 9.21
N ASN A 203 -11.48 -22.35 9.27
CA ASN A 203 -12.01 -23.36 8.35
C ASN A 203 -12.32 -22.80 6.94
N ASN A 204 -12.50 -21.49 6.79
CA ASN A 204 -12.68 -20.85 5.48
C ASN A 204 -11.40 -20.88 4.63
N ILE A 205 -10.23 -20.98 5.26
CA ILE A 205 -8.94 -21.00 4.59
C ILE A 205 -8.81 -22.31 3.81
N LYS A 206 -8.53 -22.22 2.51
CA LYS A 206 -8.27 -23.40 1.68
C LYS A 206 -6.79 -23.60 1.49
N LYS A 207 -6.38 -24.85 1.29
CA LYS A 207 -4.99 -25.20 0.96
C LYS A 207 -4.46 -24.49 -0.29
N THR A 208 -5.34 -24.19 -1.25
CA THR A 208 -4.98 -23.45 -2.46
C THR A 208 -4.69 -21.97 -2.22
N ASP A 209 -5.18 -21.42 -1.12
CA ASP A 209 -5.08 -20.00 -0.81
C ASP A 209 -3.68 -19.69 -0.29
N ASP A 210 -3.26 -20.43 0.75
CA ASP A 210 -1.88 -20.51 1.20
C ASP A 210 -1.71 -21.85 1.95
N PRO A 211 -0.90 -22.80 1.44
CA PRO A 211 -0.73 -24.12 2.07
C PRO A 211 -0.17 -24.09 3.49
N LYS A 212 0.65 -23.08 3.82
CA LYS A 212 1.26 -22.94 5.15
C LYS A 212 0.24 -22.40 6.13
N ILE A 213 -0.42 -21.30 5.80
CA ILE A 213 -1.47 -20.71 6.66
C ILE A 213 -2.63 -21.70 6.83
N PHE A 214 -2.99 -22.45 5.78
CA PHE A 214 -3.97 -23.53 5.88
C PHE A 214 -3.54 -24.57 6.93
N ALA A 215 -2.30 -25.04 6.87
CA ALA A 215 -1.77 -26.00 7.83
C ALA A 215 -1.83 -25.46 9.27
N ASP A 216 -1.40 -24.22 9.48
CA ASP A 216 -1.44 -23.54 10.79
C ASP A 216 -2.88 -23.42 11.31
N ALA A 217 -3.83 -23.08 10.42
CA ALA A 217 -5.26 -23.00 10.75
C ALA A 217 -5.84 -24.36 11.14
N GLN A 218 -5.52 -25.44 10.40
CA GLN A 218 -5.97 -26.79 10.74
C GLN A 218 -5.39 -27.28 12.07
N PHE A 219 -4.13 -26.93 12.37
CA PHE A 219 -3.52 -27.22 13.65
C PHE A 219 -4.24 -26.49 14.79
N GLY A 220 -4.50 -25.18 14.63
CA GLY A 220 -5.26 -24.38 15.60
C GLY A 220 -6.66 -24.95 15.88
N ILE A 221 -7.38 -25.35 14.85
CA ILE A 221 -8.69 -26.02 15.00
C ILE A 221 -8.56 -27.32 15.81
N GLY A 222 -7.59 -28.17 15.45
CA GLY A 222 -7.37 -29.45 16.14
C GLY A 222 -7.06 -29.27 17.63
N TYR A 223 -6.19 -28.32 17.96
CA TYR A 223 -5.86 -27.96 19.35
C TYR A 223 -7.09 -27.52 20.14
N GLU A 224 -7.94 -26.68 19.55
CA GLU A 224 -9.14 -26.17 20.22
C GLU A 224 -10.25 -27.22 20.43
N LEU A 225 -10.29 -28.26 19.60
CA LEU A 225 -11.20 -29.41 19.73
C LEU A 225 -10.70 -30.42 20.75
N ASP A 226 -9.39 -30.68 20.79
CA ASP A 226 -8.77 -31.55 21.80
C ASP A 226 -8.97 -30.99 23.21
N ASN A 227 -8.84 -29.67 23.39
CA ASN A 227 -9.18 -28.98 24.64
C ASN A 227 -10.66 -29.15 25.06
N LYS A 228 -11.57 -29.47 24.13
CA LYS A 228 -12.98 -29.80 24.40
C LYS A 228 -13.22 -31.28 24.68
N LYS A 229 -12.18 -32.14 24.67
CA LYS A 229 -12.27 -33.61 24.65
C LYS A 229 -13.04 -34.15 23.44
N ASP A 230 -13.16 -33.37 22.37
CA ASP A 230 -13.67 -33.83 21.07
C ASP A 230 -12.52 -34.45 20.27
N ILE A 231 -12.19 -35.68 20.66
CA ILE A 231 -11.05 -36.43 20.13
C ILE A 231 -11.26 -36.74 18.63
N ASP A 232 -12.50 -37.01 18.21
CA ASP A 232 -12.83 -37.33 16.81
C ASP A 232 -12.68 -36.11 15.89
N GLY A 233 -13.10 -34.93 16.35
CA GLY A 233 -12.87 -33.67 15.68
C GLY A 233 -11.38 -33.34 15.55
N ALA A 234 -10.62 -33.46 16.65
CA ALA A 234 -9.17 -33.24 16.67
C ALA A 234 -8.43 -34.19 15.71
N LEU A 235 -8.78 -35.48 15.72
CA LEU A 235 -8.21 -36.50 14.82
C LEU A 235 -8.48 -36.19 13.34
N LYS A 236 -9.68 -35.74 12.98
CA LYS A 236 -10.01 -35.41 11.58
C LYS A 236 -9.14 -34.29 11.01
N HIS A 237 -8.91 -33.23 11.80
CA HIS A 237 -8.07 -32.10 11.39
C HIS A 237 -6.59 -32.46 11.43
N CYS A 238 -6.14 -33.24 12.42
CA CYS A 238 -4.79 -33.75 12.52
C CYS A 238 -4.45 -34.72 11.37
N LEU A 239 -5.35 -35.64 10.99
CA LEU A 239 -5.19 -36.54 9.85
C LEU A 239 -5.14 -35.78 8.52
N ARG A 240 -5.96 -34.72 8.36
CA ARG A 240 -5.89 -33.83 7.18
C ARG A 240 -4.52 -33.15 7.06
N PHE A 241 -3.89 -32.81 8.18
CA PHE A 241 -2.53 -32.25 8.22
C PHE A 241 -1.46 -33.33 7.97
N CYS A 242 -1.53 -34.47 8.67
CA CYS A 242 -0.57 -35.57 8.59
C CYS A 242 -0.52 -36.26 7.21
N VAL A 243 -1.68 -36.52 6.58
CA VAL A 243 -1.75 -37.08 5.22
C VAL A 243 -1.00 -36.19 4.22
N GLN A 244 -0.95 -34.88 4.45
CA GLN A 244 -0.29 -33.93 3.55
C GLN A 244 1.23 -33.88 3.73
N ILE A 245 1.72 -34.04 4.97
CA ILE A 245 3.15 -34.25 5.23
C ILE A 245 3.62 -35.52 4.52
N ILE A 246 2.84 -36.61 4.65
CA ILE A 246 3.13 -37.90 4.00
C ILE A 246 3.11 -37.76 2.47
N GLN A 247 2.13 -37.08 1.88
CA GLN A 247 2.08 -36.84 0.42
C GLN A 247 3.27 -36.00 -0.08
N LYS A 248 3.71 -34.99 0.68
CA LYS A 248 4.89 -34.18 0.35
C LYS A 248 6.18 -35.01 0.42
N PHE A 249 6.28 -35.91 1.40
CA PHE A 249 7.39 -36.84 1.56
C PHE A 249 7.43 -37.88 0.43
N MET A 250 6.28 -38.43 0.05
CA MET A 250 6.11 -39.38 -1.06
C MET A 250 6.47 -38.75 -2.42
N ARG A 251 6.04 -37.52 -2.69
CA ARG A 251 6.40 -36.80 -3.93
C ARG A 251 7.90 -36.50 -4.03
N LYS A 252 8.57 -36.19 -2.92
CA LYS A 252 10.03 -36.01 -2.89
C LYS A 252 10.81 -37.30 -3.13
N ARG A 253 10.27 -38.48 -2.75
CA ARG A 253 10.91 -39.77 -3.01
C ARG A 253 10.75 -40.28 -4.45
N ASN A 254 9.72 -39.84 -5.17
CA ASN A 254 9.43 -40.26 -6.56
C ASN A 254 10.04 -39.33 -7.63
N LEU A 255 10.92 -38.40 -7.25
CA LEU A 255 11.64 -37.46 -8.14
C LEU A 255 13.14 -37.78 -8.24
N ILE A 256 13.54 -39.04 -7.97
CA ILE A 256 14.89 -39.58 -8.21
C ILE A 256 14.77 -40.65 -9.29
#